data_AF-A0A9Q9P7U3-F1
#
_entry.id   AF-A0A9Q9P7U3-F1
#
_cell.length_a   1.000
_cell.length_b   1.000
_cell.length_c   1.000
_cell.angle_alpha   90.00
_cell.angle_beta   90.00
_cell.angle_gamma   90.00
#
_symmetry.space_group_name_H-M   'P 1'
#
loop_
_entity.id
_entity.type
_entity.pdbx_description
1 polymer ?
#
loop_
_entity_poly.entity_id
_entity_poly.type
_entity_poly.pdbx_seq_one_letter_code
_entity_poly.pdbx_strand_id
1 'polypeptide(L)'
;MLGTLLDVADAHGRTRPARGEVVGLRLHGLRAWADSVVPSAVRGIAASIGAGSALGFALVYGVFVVWGPWDARPLQTPGDLRTFGPFWNAGILVVVPLALMALAAAVRSRWGVYLLAVLAVLGAAAAWLLGRSDESWNGPHSTTTGVTLLLILLANCGDPRHRGAFLWGLAVVGGGLASYAVLFPSSGRPFRLTTVTDSAMWTVVAPAWMLAAAGALLAILVVVLLVQRRQELAASLSIAWIPWGAAGAIALRWFANERTDAVIMVIGSATLVLVSLTVVALRRTPRRAVSH
;
A
#
# COMPACT_ATOMS: atom_id res chain seq x y z
N MET A 1 -22.12 -18.37 17.75
CA MET A 1 -22.44 -17.02 17.24
C MET A 1 -23.78 -16.97 16.53
N LEU A 2 -24.05 -17.83 15.54
CA LEU A 2 -25.38 -17.89 14.91
C LEU A 2 -26.48 -18.26 15.92
N GLY A 3 -26.26 -19.26 16.78
CA GLY A 3 -27.19 -19.62 17.85
C GLY A 3 -27.50 -18.45 18.78
N THR A 4 -26.48 -17.74 19.26
CA THR A 4 -26.63 -16.58 20.13
C THR A 4 -27.39 -15.41 19.48
N LEU A 5 -27.29 -15.23 18.16
CA LEU A 5 -28.09 -14.22 17.45
C LEU A 5 -29.55 -14.65 17.28
N LEU A 6 -29.82 -15.95 17.11
CA LEU A 6 -31.17 -16.51 17.07
C LEU A 6 -31.85 -16.40 18.44
N ASP A 7 -31.14 -16.73 19.53
CA ASP A 7 -31.67 -16.63 20.89
C ASP A 7 -32.07 -15.18 21.24
N VAL A 8 -31.26 -14.19 20.82
CA VAL A 8 -31.56 -12.76 21.01
C VAL A 8 -32.72 -12.31 20.12
N ALA A 9 -32.84 -12.83 18.90
CA ALA A 9 -33.96 -12.51 18.02
C ALA A 9 -35.29 -13.06 18.57
N ASP A 10 -35.29 -14.30 19.05
CA ASP A 10 -36.44 -14.96 19.67
C ASP A 10 -36.87 -14.25 20.95
N ALA A 11 -35.92 -13.86 21.81
CA ALA A 11 -36.21 -13.11 23.03
C ALA A 11 -36.85 -11.74 22.78
N HIS A 12 -36.63 -11.15 21.60
CA HIS A 12 -37.22 -9.86 21.21
C HIS A 12 -38.42 -10.01 20.26
N GLY A 13 -38.90 -11.23 20.00
CA GLY A 13 -39.99 -11.50 19.06
C GLY A 13 -39.70 -11.02 17.62
N ARG A 14 -38.42 -10.91 17.24
CA ARG A 14 -37.99 -10.38 15.95
C ARG A 14 -37.84 -11.53 14.95
N THR A 15 -38.51 -11.42 13.81
CA THR A 15 -38.41 -12.40 12.70
C THR A 15 -37.32 -12.05 11.68
N ARG A 16 -36.62 -10.92 11.85
CA ARG A 16 -35.56 -10.45 10.95
C ARG A 16 -34.38 -9.87 11.72
N PRO A 17 -33.14 -10.11 11.27
CA PRO A 17 -31.96 -9.50 11.86
C PRO A 17 -31.94 -7.98 11.65
N ALA A 18 -31.43 -7.26 12.64
CA ALA A 18 -31.26 -5.81 12.54
C ALA A 18 -30.20 -5.48 11.47
N ARG A 19 -30.28 -4.27 10.86
CA ARG A 19 -29.30 -3.84 9.83
C ARG A 19 -27.86 -3.91 10.34
N GLY A 20 -27.62 -3.56 11.62
CA GLY A 20 -26.31 -3.67 12.25
C GLY A 20 -25.81 -5.11 12.40
N GLU A 21 -26.70 -6.06 12.71
CA GLU A 21 -26.39 -7.49 12.80
C GLU A 21 -26.00 -8.05 11.42
N VAL A 22 -26.69 -7.64 10.35
CA VAL A 22 -26.36 -8.04 8.96
C VAL A 22 -24.97 -7.54 8.56
N VAL A 23 -24.64 -6.28 8.87
CA VAL A 23 -23.30 -5.72 8.60
C VAL A 23 -22.25 -6.46 9.41
N GLY A 24 -22.51 -6.72 10.69
CA GLY A 24 -21.64 -7.50 11.57
C GLY A 24 -21.36 -8.89 11.00
N LEU A 25 -22.39 -9.63 10.59
CA LEU A 25 -22.27 -10.95 9.99
C LEU A 25 -21.46 -10.93 8.69
N ARG A 26 -21.71 -9.96 7.81
CA ARG A 26 -20.93 -9.79 6.57
C ARG A 26 -19.45 -9.54 6.86
N LEU A 27 -19.14 -8.66 7.81
CA LEU A 27 -17.77 -8.36 8.19
C LEU A 27 -17.07 -9.56 8.83
N HIS A 28 -17.75 -10.29 9.72
CA HIS A 28 -17.19 -11.50 10.33
C HIS A 28 -17.02 -12.63 9.31
N GLY A 29 -17.95 -12.80 8.38
CA GLY A 29 -17.85 -13.76 7.28
C GLY A 29 -16.69 -13.43 6.33
N LEU A 30 -16.55 -12.17 5.94
CA LEU A 30 -15.41 -11.70 5.15
C LEU A 30 -14.09 -11.91 5.87
N ARG A 31 -14.03 -11.64 7.18
CA ARG A 31 -12.84 -11.88 7.99
C ARG A 31 -12.51 -13.35 8.09
N ALA A 32 -13.50 -14.21 8.37
CA ALA A 32 -13.31 -15.65 8.42
C ALA A 32 -12.86 -16.23 7.07
N TRP A 33 -13.39 -15.70 5.97
CA TRP A 33 -12.94 -16.04 4.62
C TRP A 33 -11.51 -15.57 4.36
N ALA A 34 -11.17 -14.33 4.72
CA ALA A 34 -9.80 -13.84 4.60
C ALA A 34 -8.81 -14.65 5.46
N ASP A 35 -9.24 -15.05 6.66
CA ASP A 35 -8.49 -15.90 7.59
C ASP A 35 -8.27 -17.31 7.02
N SER A 36 -9.21 -17.83 6.23
CA SER A 36 -9.10 -19.15 5.60
C SER A 36 -8.25 -19.14 4.33
N VAL A 37 -8.26 -18.03 3.58
CA VAL A 37 -7.48 -17.88 2.33
C VAL A 37 -6.03 -17.52 2.62
N VAL A 38 -5.77 -16.59 3.54
CA VAL A 38 -4.41 -16.09 3.81
C VAL A 38 -4.01 -16.39 5.26
N PRO A 39 -2.99 -17.24 5.48
CA PRO A 39 -2.49 -17.53 6.82
C PRO A 39 -2.13 -16.30 7.64
N SER A 40 -2.34 -16.37 8.95
CA SER A 40 -1.96 -15.30 9.88
C SER A 40 -0.48 -14.94 9.81
N ALA A 41 0.41 -15.92 9.65
CA ALA A 41 1.85 -15.70 9.46
C ALA A 41 2.13 -14.88 8.18
N VAL A 42 1.51 -15.26 7.07
CA VAL A 42 1.64 -14.56 5.78
C VAL A 42 1.14 -13.11 5.91
N ARG A 43 -0.01 -12.90 6.55
CA ARG A 43 -0.57 -11.56 6.80
C ARG A 43 0.29 -10.71 7.71
N GLY A 44 0.84 -11.27 8.79
CA GLY A 44 1.70 -10.54 9.71
C GLY A 44 2.99 -10.05 9.04
N ILE A 45 3.62 -10.89 8.22
CA ILE A 45 4.81 -10.51 7.45
C ILE A 45 4.43 -9.48 6.36
N ALA A 46 3.36 -9.71 5.60
CA ALA A 46 2.90 -8.79 4.56
C ALA A 46 2.52 -7.41 5.14
N ALA A 47 1.85 -7.38 6.29
CA ALA A 47 1.53 -6.16 7.02
C ALA A 47 2.79 -5.43 7.50
N SER A 48 3.81 -6.18 7.96
CA SER A 48 5.10 -5.60 8.35
C SER A 48 5.80 -4.96 7.15
N ILE A 49 5.88 -5.66 6.01
CA ILE A 49 6.46 -5.13 4.75
C ILE A 49 5.66 -3.91 4.28
N GLY A 50 4.33 -3.98 4.32
CA GLY A 50 3.44 -2.89 3.93
C GLY A 50 3.60 -1.64 4.79
N ALA A 51 3.69 -1.80 6.12
CA ALA A 51 3.96 -0.69 7.04
C ALA A 51 5.35 -0.07 6.79
N GLY A 52 6.39 -0.90 6.58
CA GLY A 52 7.72 -0.41 6.23
C GLY A 52 7.72 0.34 4.90
N SER A 53 7.04 -0.22 3.89
CA SER A 53 6.86 0.39 2.57
C SER A 53 6.10 1.71 2.66
N ALA A 54 5.07 1.79 3.50
CA ALA A 54 4.31 3.01 3.76
C ALA A 54 5.20 4.10 4.37
N LEU A 55 6.06 3.76 5.34
CA LEU A 55 7.01 4.71 5.90
C LEU A 55 8.02 5.17 4.85
N GLY A 56 8.61 4.24 4.09
CA GLY A 56 9.57 4.57 3.04
C GLY A 56 8.99 5.50 1.98
N PHE A 57 7.79 5.16 1.49
CA PHE A 57 7.03 5.99 0.57
C PHE A 57 6.71 7.37 1.16
N ALA A 58 6.17 7.41 2.39
CA ALA A 58 5.82 8.66 3.06
C ALA A 58 7.02 9.58 3.25
N LEU A 59 8.18 9.04 3.63
CA LEU A 59 9.40 9.83 3.78
C LEU A 59 9.87 10.40 2.44
N VAL A 60 9.95 9.59 1.39
CA VAL A 60 10.42 10.07 0.08
C VAL A 60 9.43 11.06 -0.52
N TYR A 61 8.14 10.74 -0.53
CA TYR A 61 7.11 11.63 -1.04
C TYR A 61 7.06 12.93 -0.22
N GLY A 62 7.08 12.83 1.11
CA GLY A 62 7.08 13.99 2.01
C GLY A 62 8.25 14.93 1.76
N VAL A 63 9.44 14.36 1.58
CA VAL A 63 10.68 15.14 1.43
C VAL A 63 10.82 15.71 0.02
N PHE A 64 10.57 14.93 -1.03
CA PHE A 64 10.80 15.36 -2.42
C PHE A 64 9.60 16.02 -3.11
N VAL A 65 8.37 15.70 -2.69
CA VAL A 65 7.13 16.19 -3.32
C VAL A 65 6.40 17.21 -2.46
N VAL A 66 6.38 17.03 -1.14
CA VAL A 66 5.56 17.87 -0.25
C VAL A 66 6.35 19.02 0.37
N TRP A 67 7.61 18.80 0.78
CA TRP A 67 8.37 19.78 1.56
C TRP A 67 9.54 20.42 0.81
N GLY A 68 10.41 19.64 0.18
CA GLY A 68 11.55 20.13 -0.61
C GLY A 68 12.32 21.30 -0.01
N PRO A 69 12.88 21.18 1.20
CA PRO A 69 13.46 22.31 1.94
C PRO A 69 14.68 22.96 1.26
N TRP A 70 15.26 22.29 0.25
CA TRP A 70 16.39 22.77 -0.54
C TRP A 70 16.01 23.69 -1.70
N ASP A 71 14.74 23.72 -2.12
CA ASP A 71 14.32 24.51 -3.26
C ASP A 71 13.93 25.92 -2.77
N ALA A 72 14.85 26.88 -2.87
CA ALA A 72 14.64 28.27 -2.48
C ALA A 72 13.77 29.07 -3.48
N ARG A 73 13.05 28.39 -4.38
CA ARG A 73 12.32 29.05 -5.47
C ARG A 73 11.26 30.01 -4.91
N PRO A 74 11.24 31.27 -5.39
CA PRO A 74 10.08 32.13 -5.19
C PRO A 74 8.86 31.49 -5.86
N LEU A 75 7.70 31.57 -5.20
CA LEU A 75 6.38 31.19 -5.74
C LEU A 75 6.17 31.86 -7.12
N GLN A 76 6.50 31.19 -8.21
CA GLN A 76 6.42 31.79 -9.55
C GLN A 76 5.52 31.01 -10.51
N THR A 77 5.08 29.80 -10.15
CA THR A 77 4.09 29.05 -10.94
C THR A 77 2.69 29.37 -10.41
N PRO A 78 1.78 29.93 -11.25
CA PRO A 78 0.37 30.04 -10.91
C PRO A 78 -0.18 28.65 -10.55
N GLY A 79 -0.68 28.46 -9.33
CA GLY A 79 -1.16 27.17 -8.80
C GLY A 79 -0.36 26.63 -7.59
N ASP A 80 0.86 27.13 -7.35
CA ASP A 80 1.61 26.80 -6.14
C ASP A 80 1.07 27.63 -4.96
N LEU A 81 0.00 27.16 -4.33
CA LEU A 81 -0.47 27.71 -3.07
C LEU A 81 0.29 27.03 -1.93
N ARG A 82 1.10 27.79 -1.17
CA ARG A 82 1.55 27.38 0.17
C ARG A 82 0.36 27.38 1.12
N THR A 83 -0.58 26.47 0.91
CA THR A 83 -1.80 26.37 1.72
C THR A 83 -1.49 25.83 3.13
N PHE A 84 -0.33 25.17 3.30
CA PHE A 84 0.06 24.49 4.54
C PHE A 84 1.47 24.85 5.00
N GLY A 85 1.72 26.10 5.39
CA GLY A 85 2.99 26.51 6.03
C GLY A 85 4.22 26.25 5.14
N PRO A 86 5.22 25.45 5.60
CA PRO A 86 6.42 25.17 4.81
C PRO A 86 6.19 24.15 3.68
N PHE A 87 4.99 23.58 3.54
CA PHE A 87 4.68 22.55 2.56
C PHE A 87 4.16 23.14 1.26
N TRP A 88 4.59 22.58 0.14
CA TRP A 88 4.24 22.98 -1.22
C TRP A 88 2.83 22.58 -1.63
N ASN A 89 2.29 21.51 -1.04
CA ASN A 89 0.96 21.02 -1.36
C ASN A 89 0.29 20.33 -0.16
N ALA A 90 -1.01 20.05 -0.30
CA ALA A 90 -1.82 19.38 0.72
C ALA A 90 -1.47 17.91 0.94
N GLY A 91 -0.49 17.36 0.21
CA GLY A 91 -0.03 15.98 0.38
C GLY A 91 0.46 15.69 1.80
N ILE A 92 0.80 16.72 2.58
CA ILE A 92 1.12 16.59 4.00
C ILE A 92 -0.01 15.95 4.81
N LEU A 93 -1.27 16.21 4.45
CA LEU A 93 -2.46 15.65 5.11
C LEU A 93 -2.56 14.13 4.95
N VAL A 94 -1.88 13.58 3.94
CA VAL A 94 -1.84 12.15 3.64
C VAL A 94 -0.57 11.53 4.23
N VAL A 95 0.57 12.16 3.96
CA VAL A 95 1.89 11.61 4.27
C VAL A 95 2.19 11.59 5.77
N VAL A 96 1.82 12.63 6.53
CA VAL A 96 2.10 12.65 7.97
C VAL A 96 1.31 11.57 8.71
N PRO A 97 -0.02 11.44 8.54
CA PRO A 97 -0.75 10.35 9.16
C PRO A 97 -0.27 8.97 8.70
N LEU A 98 0.12 8.82 7.42
CA LEU A 98 0.67 7.55 6.90
C LEU A 98 2.02 7.19 7.56
N ALA A 99 2.94 8.15 7.68
CA ALA A 99 4.23 7.95 8.35
C ALA A 99 4.04 7.62 9.83
N LEU A 100 3.20 8.38 10.53
CA LEU A 100 2.88 8.14 11.93
C LEU A 100 2.19 6.78 12.12
N MET A 101 1.30 6.37 11.21
CA MET A 101 0.68 5.03 11.24
C MET A 101 1.74 3.94 11.15
N ALA A 102 2.69 4.07 10.23
CA ALA A 102 3.77 3.10 10.09
C ALA A 102 4.70 3.08 11.32
N LEU A 103 4.97 4.23 11.94
CA LEU A 103 5.70 4.30 13.20
C LEU A 103 4.92 3.69 14.36
N ALA A 104 3.61 3.93 14.44
CA ALA A 104 2.71 3.30 15.41
C ALA A 104 2.73 1.77 15.26
N ALA A 105 2.79 1.26 14.02
CA ALA A 105 2.96 -0.17 13.74
C ALA A 105 4.32 -0.69 14.26
N ALA A 106 5.41 0.06 14.07
CA ALA A 106 6.73 -0.31 14.56
C ALA A 106 6.81 -0.39 16.10
N VAL A 107 6.12 0.51 16.81
CA VAL A 107 5.98 0.47 18.29
C VAL A 107 4.83 -0.42 18.78
N ARG A 108 4.14 -1.13 17.87
CA ARG A 108 3.06 -2.08 18.16
C ARG A 108 1.82 -1.46 18.81
N SER A 109 1.55 -0.17 18.56
CA SER A 109 0.35 0.52 19.04
C SER A 109 -0.83 0.30 18.10
N ARG A 110 -1.70 -0.68 18.40
CA ARG A 110 -2.87 -0.98 17.56
C ARG A 110 -3.84 0.19 17.44
N TRP A 111 -4.12 0.86 18.55
CA TRP A 111 -5.03 2.00 18.56
C TRP A 111 -4.46 3.17 17.74
N GLY A 112 -3.16 3.44 17.87
CA GLY A 112 -2.46 4.43 17.06
C GLY A 112 -2.54 4.11 15.57
N VAL A 113 -2.27 2.85 15.18
CA VAL A 113 -2.38 2.42 13.77
C VAL A 113 -3.77 2.68 13.21
N TYR A 114 -4.85 2.29 13.92
CA TYR A 114 -6.21 2.48 13.40
C TYR A 114 -6.60 3.95 13.32
N LEU A 115 -6.32 4.75 14.36
CA LEU A 115 -6.62 6.17 14.36
C LEU A 115 -5.91 6.88 13.20
N LEU A 116 -4.61 6.62 13.05
CA LEU A 116 -3.78 7.25 12.03
C LEU A 116 -4.10 6.74 10.61
N ALA A 117 -4.53 5.48 10.47
CA ALA A 117 -5.06 4.95 9.23
C ALA A 117 -6.35 5.69 8.82
N VAL A 118 -7.29 5.90 9.75
CA VAL A 118 -8.51 6.68 9.50
C VAL A 118 -8.15 8.11 9.08
N LEU A 119 -7.24 8.77 9.79
CA LEU A 119 -6.79 10.11 9.44
C LEU A 119 -6.13 10.16 8.06
N ALA A 120 -5.30 9.18 7.71
CA ALA A 120 -4.68 9.08 6.39
C ALA A 120 -5.72 8.89 5.28
N VAL A 121 -6.74 8.05 5.51
CA VAL A 121 -7.87 7.85 4.57
C VAL A 121 -8.68 9.13 4.40
N LEU A 122 -8.98 9.84 5.50
CA LEU A 122 -9.68 11.12 5.45
C LEU A 122 -8.87 12.19 4.71
N GLY A 123 -7.56 12.26 4.95
CA GLY A 123 -6.65 13.15 4.23
C GLY A 123 -6.62 12.84 2.73
N ALA A 124 -6.57 11.56 2.38
CA ALA A 124 -6.64 11.07 1.00
C ALA A 124 -7.97 11.44 0.31
N ALA A 125 -9.10 11.26 1.01
CA ALA A 125 -10.42 11.64 0.51
C ALA A 125 -10.55 13.15 0.33
N ALA A 126 -10.07 13.95 1.29
CA ALA A 126 -10.06 15.40 1.19
C ALA A 126 -9.20 15.88 0.02
N ALA A 127 -7.98 15.35 -0.13
CA ALA A 127 -7.10 15.66 -1.27
C ALA A 127 -7.76 15.33 -2.62
N TRP A 128 -8.44 14.18 -2.70
CA TRP A 128 -9.16 13.78 -3.92
C TRP A 128 -10.36 14.67 -4.23
N LEU A 129 -11.14 15.07 -3.21
CA LEU A 129 -12.28 15.99 -3.39
C LEU A 129 -11.80 17.38 -3.83
N LEU A 130 -10.75 17.91 -3.19
CA LEU A 130 -10.17 19.20 -3.51
C LEU A 130 -9.58 19.22 -4.93
N GLY A 131 -8.90 18.14 -5.33
CA GLY A 131 -8.36 17.99 -6.68
C GLY A 131 -9.41 17.85 -7.77
N ARG A 132 -10.69 17.63 -7.43
CA ARG A 132 -11.80 17.70 -8.39
C ARG A 132 -12.42 19.08 -8.51
N SER A 133 -12.33 19.89 -7.46
CA SER A 133 -12.90 21.24 -7.45
C SER A 133 -11.97 22.31 -8.03
N ASP A 134 -10.66 22.04 -8.10
CA ASP A 134 -9.65 23.01 -8.53
C ASP A 134 -8.75 22.40 -9.60
N GLU A 135 -8.85 22.91 -10.84
CA GLU A 135 -8.02 22.48 -11.97
C GLU A 135 -6.52 22.83 -11.76
N SER A 136 -6.21 23.77 -10.86
CA SER A 136 -4.85 24.16 -10.51
C SER A 136 -4.25 23.35 -9.36
N TRP A 137 -4.92 22.27 -8.94
CA TRP A 137 -4.51 21.44 -7.82
C TRP A 137 -3.18 20.70 -8.06
N ASN A 138 -2.16 21.10 -7.30
CA ASN A 138 -0.82 20.46 -7.27
C ASN A 138 -0.64 19.41 -6.17
N GLY A 139 -1.74 18.87 -5.60
CA GLY A 139 -1.68 17.85 -4.55
C GLY A 139 -1.71 16.41 -5.08
N PRO A 140 -1.83 15.41 -4.17
CA PRO A 140 -1.84 14.00 -4.54
C PRO A 140 -2.93 13.68 -5.58
N HIS A 141 -2.55 13.13 -6.74
CA HIS A 141 -3.51 12.65 -7.72
C HIS A 141 -3.99 11.23 -7.40
N SER A 142 -4.85 10.70 -8.27
CA SER A 142 -5.49 9.39 -8.13
C SER A 142 -4.51 8.24 -7.87
N THR A 143 -3.32 8.27 -8.47
CA THR A 143 -2.28 7.24 -8.28
C THR A 143 -1.75 7.24 -6.86
N THR A 144 -1.29 8.40 -6.35
CA THR A 144 -0.76 8.55 -4.99
C THR A 144 -1.80 8.18 -3.93
N THR A 145 -3.02 8.65 -4.13
CA THR A 145 -4.15 8.32 -3.25
C THR A 145 -4.45 6.82 -3.27
N GLY A 146 -4.50 6.19 -4.45
CA GLY A 146 -4.71 4.76 -4.60
C GLY A 146 -3.62 3.92 -3.93
N VAL A 147 -2.34 4.25 -4.16
CA VAL A 147 -1.20 3.57 -3.54
C VAL A 147 -1.23 3.71 -2.02
N THR A 148 -1.53 4.91 -1.52
CA THR A 148 -1.64 5.16 -0.08
C THR A 148 -2.74 4.30 0.55
N LEU A 149 -3.93 4.25 -0.06
CA LEU A 149 -5.03 3.42 0.43
C LEU A 149 -4.65 1.94 0.43
N LEU A 150 -4.00 1.44 -0.62
CA LEU A 150 -3.55 0.05 -0.69
C LEU A 150 -2.47 -0.26 0.37
N LEU A 151 -1.55 0.67 0.65
CA LEU A 151 -0.55 0.53 1.71
C LEU A 151 -1.19 0.53 3.11
N ILE A 152 -2.20 1.37 3.35
CA ILE A 152 -2.97 1.38 4.60
C ILE A 152 -3.67 0.04 4.79
N LEU A 153 -4.37 -0.45 3.76
CA LEU A 153 -5.05 -1.75 3.80
C LEU A 153 -4.08 -2.89 4.05
N LEU A 154 -2.92 -2.87 3.38
CA LEU A 154 -1.87 -3.87 3.54
C LEU A 154 -1.27 -3.83 4.95
N ALA A 155 -0.94 -2.65 5.48
CA ALA A 155 -0.40 -2.50 6.84
C ALA A 155 -1.39 -2.94 7.92
N ASN A 156 -2.69 -2.90 7.63
CA ASN A 156 -3.77 -3.32 8.53
C ASN A 156 -4.29 -4.74 8.27
N CYS A 157 -3.75 -5.48 7.30
CA CYS A 157 -4.23 -6.82 6.96
C CYS A 157 -3.85 -7.89 8.01
N GLY A 158 -2.91 -7.56 8.90
CA GLY A 158 -2.38 -8.45 9.94
C GLY A 158 -1.74 -7.67 11.09
N ASP A 159 -0.98 -8.37 11.94
CA ASP A 159 -0.25 -7.74 13.05
C ASP A 159 1.22 -7.52 12.64
N PRO A 160 1.68 -6.27 12.44
CA PRO A 160 3.00 -5.95 11.88
C PRO A 160 4.13 -6.13 12.92
N ARG A 161 4.33 -7.37 13.39
CA ARG A 161 5.29 -7.67 14.48
C ARG A 161 6.72 -7.93 14.00
N HIS A 162 6.93 -8.17 12.71
CA HIS A 162 8.19 -8.63 12.15
C HIS A 162 9.10 -7.46 11.81
N ARG A 163 9.96 -7.05 12.76
CA ARG A 163 10.90 -5.92 12.60
C ARG A 163 11.78 -6.04 11.36
N GLY A 164 12.32 -7.22 11.08
CA GLY A 164 13.15 -7.45 9.90
C GLY A 164 12.39 -7.21 8.59
N ALA A 165 11.14 -7.65 8.51
CA ALA A 165 10.28 -7.45 7.35
C ALA A 165 9.85 -5.98 7.18
N PHE A 166 9.60 -5.28 8.29
CA PHE A 166 9.36 -3.84 8.30
C PHE A 166 10.57 -3.06 7.78
N LEU A 167 11.76 -3.34 8.31
CA LEU A 167 12.99 -2.68 7.87
C LEU A 167 13.31 -2.99 6.40
N TRP A 168 13.04 -4.22 5.94
CA TRP A 168 13.17 -4.58 4.53
C TRP A 168 12.23 -3.78 3.63
N GLY A 169 10.95 -3.67 3.99
CA GLY A 169 9.99 -2.85 3.23
C GLY A 169 10.41 -1.39 3.17
N LEU A 170 10.85 -0.83 4.30
CA LEU A 170 11.39 0.53 4.39
C LEU A 170 12.64 0.71 3.52
N ALA A 171 13.59 -0.22 3.58
CA ALA A 171 14.85 -0.13 2.86
C ALA A 171 14.64 -0.27 1.34
N VAL A 172 13.85 -1.23 0.89
CA VAL A 172 13.61 -1.46 -0.54
C VAL A 172 12.82 -0.31 -1.16
N VAL A 173 11.70 0.06 -0.55
CA VAL A 173 10.85 1.12 -1.10
C VAL A 173 11.47 2.49 -0.86
N GLY A 174 11.79 2.82 0.39
CA GLY A 174 12.35 4.11 0.75
C GLY A 174 13.73 4.32 0.14
N GLY A 175 14.62 3.33 0.25
CA GLY A 175 15.96 3.39 -0.34
C GLY A 175 15.92 3.38 -1.86
N GLY A 176 15.08 2.53 -2.48
CA GLY A 176 14.89 2.49 -3.93
C GLY A 176 14.40 3.83 -4.48
N LEU A 177 13.30 4.35 -3.97
CA LEU A 177 12.73 5.64 -4.40
C LEU A 177 13.69 6.80 -4.11
N ALA A 178 14.32 6.86 -2.94
CA ALA A 178 15.26 7.93 -2.60
C ALA A 178 16.50 7.89 -3.50
N SER A 179 17.06 6.70 -3.75
CA SER A 179 18.22 6.55 -4.64
C SER A 179 17.91 7.06 -6.03
N TYR A 180 16.72 6.73 -6.57
CA TYR A 180 16.32 7.20 -7.87
C TYR A 180 16.08 8.72 -7.89
N ALA A 181 15.39 9.26 -6.89
CA ALA A 181 15.15 10.71 -6.77
C ALA A 181 16.45 11.53 -6.72
N VAL A 182 17.52 10.98 -6.13
CA VAL A 182 18.84 11.64 -6.03
C VAL A 182 19.67 11.46 -7.31
N LEU A 183 19.67 10.27 -7.90
CA LEU A 183 20.51 9.93 -9.06
C LEU A 183 19.95 10.47 -10.38
N PHE A 184 18.62 10.55 -10.49
CA PHE A 184 17.92 10.99 -11.71
C PHE A 184 16.98 12.17 -11.40
N PRO A 185 17.52 13.32 -10.97
CA PRO A 185 16.68 14.48 -10.70
C PRO A 185 16.07 15.01 -12.00
N SER A 186 14.86 15.54 -11.89
CA SER A 186 14.10 16.11 -13.03
C SER A 186 14.83 17.24 -13.77
N SER A 187 15.87 17.82 -13.16
CA SER A 187 16.74 18.82 -13.78
C SER A 187 17.72 18.29 -14.82
N GLY A 188 17.83 16.97 -15.00
CA GLY A 188 18.79 16.34 -15.92
C GLY A 188 20.26 16.47 -15.47
N ARG A 189 20.52 17.01 -14.27
CA ARG A 189 21.86 17.13 -13.68
C ARG A 189 21.95 16.25 -12.43
N PRO A 190 22.69 15.12 -12.47
CA PRO A 190 22.76 14.21 -11.33
C PRO A 190 23.19 14.95 -10.05
N PHE A 191 22.65 14.54 -8.91
CA PHE A 191 22.90 15.13 -7.58
C PHE A 191 22.35 16.54 -7.33
N ARG A 192 21.65 17.16 -8.29
CA ARG A 192 20.92 18.41 -8.04
C ARG A 192 19.52 18.08 -7.52
N LEU A 193 19.36 18.13 -6.20
CA LEU A 193 18.06 17.97 -5.56
C LEU A 193 17.09 19.04 -6.09
N THR A 194 15.97 18.60 -6.66
CA THR A 194 14.87 19.46 -7.08
C THR A 194 13.59 18.94 -6.49
N THR A 195 12.67 19.85 -6.17
CA THR A 195 11.29 19.46 -5.88
C THR A 195 10.69 18.73 -7.08
N VAL A 196 9.84 17.76 -6.80
CA VAL A 196 9.19 16.90 -7.78
C VAL A 196 7.68 17.11 -7.64
N THR A 197 6.97 17.32 -8.73
CA THR A 197 5.49 17.36 -8.71
C THR A 197 4.93 15.96 -8.43
N ASP A 198 3.66 15.85 -8.03
CA ASP A 198 3.02 14.53 -7.83
C ASP A 198 3.09 13.66 -9.10
N SER A 199 2.85 14.25 -10.28
CA SER A 199 3.01 13.53 -11.56
C SER A 199 4.46 13.11 -11.82
N ALA A 200 5.43 13.94 -11.46
CA ALA A 200 6.85 13.63 -11.60
C ALA A 200 7.31 12.55 -10.61
N MET A 201 6.60 12.31 -9.49
CA MET A 201 6.84 11.14 -8.64
C MET A 201 6.67 9.84 -9.43
N TRP A 202 5.65 9.76 -10.29
CA TRP A 202 5.31 8.53 -11.03
C TRP A 202 5.96 8.41 -12.41
N THR A 203 6.50 9.51 -12.93
CA THR A 203 7.18 9.54 -14.24
C THR A 203 8.69 9.65 -14.12
N VAL A 204 9.19 10.25 -13.05
CA VAL A 204 10.61 10.40 -12.77
C VAL A 204 11.02 9.48 -11.63
N VAL A 205 10.46 9.59 -10.41
CA VAL A 205 11.00 8.87 -9.24
C VAL A 205 10.65 7.37 -9.21
N ALA A 206 9.44 7.03 -9.63
CA ALA A 206 8.91 5.67 -9.71
C ALA A 206 8.39 5.38 -11.13
N PRO A 207 9.25 5.48 -12.17
CA PRO A 207 8.81 5.36 -13.54
C PRO A 207 8.32 3.94 -13.82
N ALA A 208 7.41 3.81 -14.80
CA ALA A 208 6.78 2.54 -15.15
C ALA A 208 7.77 1.40 -15.38
N TRP A 209 8.88 1.65 -16.08
CA TRP A 209 9.92 0.65 -16.34
C TRP A 209 10.63 0.19 -15.06
N MET A 210 10.82 1.07 -14.07
CA MET A 210 11.44 0.72 -12.79
C MET A 210 10.51 -0.19 -11.98
N LEU A 211 9.21 0.13 -11.96
CA LEU A 211 8.19 -0.70 -11.32
C LEU A 211 8.06 -2.06 -12.03
N ALA A 212 8.13 -2.09 -13.36
CA ALA A 212 8.13 -3.34 -14.12
C ALA A 212 9.38 -4.19 -13.82
N ALA A 213 10.57 -3.59 -13.81
CA ALA A 213 11.81 -4.26 -13.45
C ALA A 213 11.79 -4.81 -12.01
N ALA A 214 11.32 -4.00 -11.05
CA ALA A 214 11.13 -4.44 -9.66
C ALA A 214 10.13 -5.62 -9.57
N GLY A 215 9.04 -5.58 -10.33
CA GLY A 215 8.07 -6.67 -10.42
C GLY A 215 8.67 -7.96 -10.99
N ALA A 216 9.49 -7.86 -12.03
CA ALA A 216 10.19 -9.00 -12.62
C ALA A 216 11.19 -9.61 -11.62
N LEU A 217 12.01 -8.79 -10.96
CA LEU A 217 12.94 -9.23 -9.92
C LEU A 217 12.21 -9.90 -8.75
N LEU A 218 11.07 -9.34 -8.34
CA LEU A 218 10.22 -9.93 -7.31
C LEU A 218 9.66 -11.28 -7.75
N ALA A 219 9.19 -11.41 -8.99
CA ALA A 219 8.69 -12.69 -9.51
C ALA A 219 9.79 -13.77 -9.48
N ILE A 220 11.01 -13.43 -9.87
CA ILE A 220 12.17 -14.33 -9.76
C ILE A 220 12.42 -14.71 -8.30
N LEU A 221 12.43 -13.74 -7.39
CA LEU A 221 12.63 -13.99 -5.96
C LEU A 221 11.54 -14.90 -5.38
N VAL A 222 10.28 -14.69 -5.74
CA VAL A 222 9.15 -15.52 -5.33
C VAL A 222 9.35 -16.95 -5.81
N VAL A 223 9.71 -17.17 -7.08
CA VAL A 223 10.02 -18.51 -7.62
C VAL A 223 11.15 -19.17 -6.83
N VAL A 224 12.25 -18.46 -6.58
CA VAL A 224 13.38 -18.96 -5.78
C VAL A 224 12.93 -19.35 -4.37
N LEU A 225 12.13 -18.52 -3.70
CA LEU A 225 11.62 -18.82 -2.36
C LEU A 225 10.66 -20.03 -2.35
N LEU A 226 9.82 -20.19 -3.39
CA LEU A 226 8.96 -21.36 -3.53
C LEU A 226 9.78 -22.64 -3.70
N VAL A 227 10.85 -22.61 -4.51
CA VAL A 227 11.80 -23.73 -4.68
C VAL A 227 12.51 -24.06 -3.37
N GLN A 228 12.97 -23.04 -2.63
CA GLN A 228 13.56 -23.17 -1.29
C GLN A 228 12.56 -23.55 -0.19
N ARG A 229 11.29 -23.83 -0.54
CA ARG A 229 10.21 -24.19 0.40
C ARG A 229 9.89 -23.09 1.42
N ARG A 230 10.27 -21.84 1.16
CA ARG A 230 9.96 -20.64 1.97
C ARG A 230 8.65 -19.98 1.53
N GLN A 231 7.58 -20.76 1.52
CA GLN A 231 6.31 -20.37 0.90
C GLN A 231 5.62 -19.20 1.58
N GLU A 232 5.74 -19.09 2.91
CA GLU A 232 5.11 -17.99 3.65
C GLU A 232 5.73 -16.64 3.25
N LEU A 233 7.06 -16.57 3.14
CA LEU A 233 7.75 -15.37 2.66
C LEU A 233 7.39 -15.04 1.21
N ALA A 234 7.33 -16.06 0.34
CA ALA A 234 6.95 -15.90 -1.06
C ALA A 234 5.54 -15.29 -1.20
N ALA A 235 4.56 -15.81 -0.45
CA ALA A 235 3.21 -15.29 -0.44
C ALA A 235 3.13 -13.88 0.16
N SER A 236 3.84 -13.62 1.27
CA SER A 236 3.86 -12.29 1.88
C SER A 236 4.44 -11.22 0.96
N LEU A 237 5.53 -11.53 0.25
CA LEU A 237 6.13 -10.64 -0.73
C LEU A 237 5.20 -10.38 -1.92
N SER A 238 4.54 -11.43 -2.42
CA SER A 238 3.57 -11.32 -3.52
C SER A 238 2.39 -10.44 -3.15
N ILE A 239 1.85 -10.57 -1.93
CA ILE A 239 0.77 -9.71 -1.43
C ILE A 239 1.28 -8.28 -1.22
N ALA A 240 2.47 -8.11 -0.65
CA ALA A 240 3.06 -6.80 -0.40
C ALA A 240 3.38 -6.01 -1.69
N TRP A 241 3.45 -6.70 -2.83
CA TRP A 241 3.62 -6.09 -4.15
C TRP A 241 2.38 -5.38 -4.67
N ILE A 242 1.18 -5.75 -4.22
CA ILE A 242 -0.10 -5.27 -4.81
C ILE A 242 -0.15 -3.74 -4.95
N PRO A 243 0.22 -2.91 -3.95
CA PRO A 243 0.22 -1.45 -4.10
C PRO A 243 1.13 -0.97 -5.25
N TRP A 244 2.30 -1.59 -5.39
CA TRP A 244 3.32 -1.23 -6.39
C TRP A 244 2.98 -1.75 -7.79
N GLY A 245 2.41 -2.96 -7.88
CA GLY A 245 1.87 -3.49 -9.13
C GLY A 245 0.72 -2.64 -9.67
N ALA A 246 -0.18 -2.19 -8.79
CA ALA A 246 -1.24 -1.25 -9.15
C ALA A 246 -0.68 0.10 -9.61
N ALA A 247 0.30 0.65 -8.90
CA ALA A 247 1.00 1.88 -9.29
C ALA A 247 1.62 1.75 -10.70
N GLY A 248 2.33 0.65 -10.96
CA GLY A 248 2.98 0.40 -12.25
C GLY A 248 1.97 0.27 -13.39
N ALA A 249 0.87 -0.44 -13.17
CA ALA A 249 -0.20 -0.57 -14.17
C ALA A 249 -0.86 0.79 -14.51
N ILE A 250 -1.13 1.61 -13.48
CA ILE A 250 -1.64 2.98 -13.68
C ILE A 250 -0.60 3.81 -14.43
N ALA A 251 0.68 3.68 -14.08
CA ALA A 251 1.74 4.46 -14.70
C ALA A 251 1.92 4.13 -16.19
N LEU A 252 1.95 2.83 -16.54
CA LEU A 252 1.99 2.36 -17.92
C LEU A 252 0.78 2.87 -18.73
N ARG A 253 -0.43 2.77 -18.15
CA ARG A 253 -1.65 3.18 -18.84
C ARG A 253 -1.72 4.68 -19.08
N TRP A 254 -1.43 5.49 -18.07
CA TRP A 254 -1.74 6.92 -18.09
C TRP A 254 -0.55 7.80 -18.46
N PHE A 255 0.67 7.40 -18.17
CA PHE A 255 1.86 8.20 -18.48
C PHE A 255 2.62 7.66 -19.70
N ALA A 256 2.65 6.35 -19.93
CA ALA A 256 3.30 5.76 -21.11
C ALA A 256 2.34 5.49 -22.28
N ASN A 257 1.01 5.56 -22.05
CA ASN A 257 -0.02 5.17 -23.03
C ASN A 257 0.12 3.70 -23.52
N GLU A 258 0.73 2.85 -22.69
CA GLU A 258 1.00 1.43 -22.98
C GLU A 258 -0.08 0.55 -22.36
N ARG A 259 -1.25 0.49 -23.02
CA ARG A 259 -2.42 -0.24 -22.49
C ARG A 259 -2.16 -1.74 -22.34
N THR A 260 -1.45 -2.35 -23.29
CA THR A 260 -1.13 -3.78 -23.28
C THR A 260 -0.23 -4.12 -22.10
N ASP A 261 0.82 -3.34 -21.88
CA ASP A 261 1.78 -3.58 -20.79
C ASP A 261 1.13 -3.36 -19.42
N ALA A 262 0.23 -2.37 -19.30
CA ALA A 262 -0.57 -2.19 -18.10
C ALA A 262 -1.43 -3.44 -17.78
N VAL A 263 -2.05 -4.06 -18.79
CA VAL A 263 -2.82 -5.31 -18.61
C VAL A 263 -1.90 -6.47 -18.22
N ILE A 264 -0.75 -6.60 -18.87
CA ILE A 264 0.26 -7.62 -18.51
C ILE A 264 0.71 -7.46 -17.05
N MET A 265 0.95 -6.23 -16.61
CA MET A 265 1.35 -5.92 -15.23
C MET A 265 0.29 -6.35 -14.21
N VAL A 266 -0.99 -6.07 -14.49
CA VAL A 266 -2.11 -6.48 -13.62
C VAL A 266 -2.22 -8.00 -13.57
N ILE A 267 -2.21 -8.67 -14.72
CA ILE A 267 -2.34 -10.13 -14.81
C ILE A 267 -1.14 -10.82 -14.15
N GLY A 268 0.07 -10.33 -14.41
CA GLY A 268 1.30 -10.87 -13.81
C GLY A 268 1.28 -10.74 -12.29
N SER A 269 0.91 -9.57 -11.77
CA SER A 269 0.79 -9.33 -10.32
C SER A 269 -0.29 -10.21 -9.68
N ALA A 270 -1.45 -10.35 -10.32
CA ALA A 270 -2.53 -11.21 -9.84
C ALA A 270 -2.12 -12.69 -9.85
N THR A 271 -1.46 -13.14 -10.91
CA THR A 271 -0.98 -14.52 -11.05
C THR A 271 0.06 -14.84 -9.98
N LEU A 272 0.99 -13.92 -9.71
CA LEU A 272 2.00 -14.07 -8.66
C LEU A 272 1.36 -14.28 -7.28
N VAL A 273 0.35 -13.49 -6.95
CA VAL A 273 -0.42 -13.62 -5.70
C VAL A 273 -1.18 -14.94 -5.65
N LEU A 274 -1.91 -15.29 -6.71
CA LEU A 274 -2.70 -16.52 -6.75
C LEU A 274 -1.83 -17.77 -6.63
N VAL A 275 -0.75 -17.87 -7.41
CA VAL A 275 0.16 -19.02 -7.39
C VAL A 275 0.80 -19.19 -6.01
N SER A 276 1.31 -18.11 -5.42
CA SER A 276 1.95 -18.18 -4.11
C SER A 276 0.96 -18.61 -3.00
N LEU A 277 -0.28 -18.11 -3.03
CA LEU A 277 -1.33 -18.51 -2.09
C LEU A 277 -1.78 -19.97 -2.29
N THR A 278 -1.98 -20.41 -3.53
CA THR A 278 -2.35 -21.81 -3.83
C THR A 278 -1.28 -22.77 -3.35
N VAL A 279 0.01 -22.44 -3.56
CA VAL A 279 1.13 -23.27 -3.11
C VAL A 279 1.21 -23.36 -1.58
N VAL A 280 0.87 -22.29 -0.87
CA VAL A 280 0.75 -22.30 0.61
C VAL A 280 -0.45 -23.15 1.06
N ALA A 281 -1.60 -23.02 0.40
CA ALA A 281 -2.81 -23.79 0.73
C ALA A 281 -2.62 -25.30 0.55
N LEU A 282 -2.03 -25.73 -0.58
CA LEU A 282 -1.80 -27.13 -0.91
C LEU A 282 -0.88 -27.86 0.08
N ARG A 283 0.08 -27.17 0.69
CA ARG A 283 0.97 -27.79 1.68
C ARG A 283 0.39 -27.87 3.09
N ARG A 284 -0.67 -27.11 3.37
CA ARG A 284 -1.33 -27.10 4.68
C ARG A 284 -2.38 -28.18 4.82
N THR A 285 -2.81 -28.81 3.73
CA THR A 285 -3.72 -29.96 3.80
C THR A 285 -2.98 -31.06 4.56
N PRO A 286 -3.37 -31.36 5.82
CA PRO A 286 -2.71 -32.41 6.57
C PRO A 286 -2.89 -33.68 5.75
N ARG A 287 -1.79 -34.39 5.46
CA ARG A 287 -1.87 -35.76 4.96
C ARG A 287 -2.67 -36.51 6.03
N ARG A 288 -3.98 -36.67 5.82
CA ARG A 288 -4.82 -37.51 6.66
C ARG A 288 -4.10 -38.84 6.69
N ALA A 289 -3.50 -39.17 7.83
CA ALA A 289 -2.92 -40.46 8.05
C ALA A 289 -4.08 -41.44 7.86
N VAL A 290 -4.03 -42.18 6.75
CA VAL A 290 -4.87 -43.35 6.55
C VAL A 290 -4.33 -44.36 7.55
N SER A 291 -4.87 -44.34 8.77
CA SER A 291 -4.65 -45.40 9.74
C SER A 291 -5.37 -46.63 9.22
N HIS A 292 -4.59 -47.55 8.64
CA HIS A 292 -4.99 -48.92 8.39
C HIS A 292 -4.92 -49.72 9.69
#